data_AF-A0A7X6VV08-F1
#
_entry.id   AF-A0A7X6VV08-F1
#
_cell.length_a   1.000
_cell.length_b   1.000
_cell.length_c   1.000
_cell.angle_alpha   90.00
_cell.angle_beta   90.00
_cell.angle_gamma   90.00
#
_symmetry.space_group_name_H-M   'P 1'
#
loop_
_entity.id
_entity.type
_entity.pdbx_description
1 polymer ?
#
loop_
_entity_poly.entity_id
_entity_poly.type
_entity_poly.pdbx_seq_one_letter_code
_entity_poly.pdbx_strand_id
1 'polypeptide(L)' 'NTIDLYCVGRTSVHVVNGKTVMVNNNTGTVEDGKIIPLSSGKIQLQSEGSELFVKTIQIKPIKEIPAGVL' A
#
# COMPACT_ATOMS: atom_id res chain seq x y z
N ASN A 1 -14.15 2.99 7.85
CA ASN A 1 -13.62 1.89 7.03
C ASN A 1 -12.34 1.37 7.64
N THR A 2 -12.03 0.10 7.40
CA THR A 2 -10.72 -0.48 7.67
C THR A 2 -9.98 -0.61 6.36
N ILE A 3 -8.73 -0.13 6.32
CA ILE A 3 -7.86 -0.19 5.16
C ILE A 3 -6.62 -0.99 5.57
N ASP A 4 -6.37 -2.07 4.86
CA ASP A 4 -5.10 -2.80 4.95
C ASP A 4 -4.30 -2.57 3.67
N LEU A 5 -3.00 -2.33 3.84
CA LEU A 5 -2.05 -2.15 2.75
C LEU A 5 -0.91 -3.14 2.96
N TYR A 6 -0.83 -4.15 2.10
CA TYR A 6 0.24 -5.14 2.11
C TYR A 6 1.27 -4.76 1.06
N CYS A 7 2.52 -4.54 1.46
CA CYS A 7 3.62 -4.20 0.56
C CYS A 7 4.76 -5.20 0.71
N VAL A 8 5.12 -5.90 -0.37
CA VAL A 8 6.27 -6.81 -0.43
C VAL A 8 6.97 -6.63 -1.77
N GLY A 9 8.27 -6.32 -1.73
CA GLY A 9 9.04 -6.05 -2.95
C GLY A 9 8.42 -4.90 -3.75
N ARG A 10 7.95 -5.18 -4.97
CA ARG A 10 7.30 -4.21 -5.86
C ARG A 10 5.81 -4.49 -6.06
N THR A 11 5.20 -5.20 -5.12
CA THR A 11 3.79 -5.52 -5.12
C THR A 11 3.12 -4.85 -3.94
N SER A 12 2.02 -4.15 -4.20
CA SER A 12 1.13 -3.62 -3.16
C SER A 12 -0.30 -4.12 -3.36
N VAL A 13 -0.94 -4.55 -2.28
CA VAL A 13 -2.34 -5.01 -2.27
C VAL A 13 -3.15 -4.13 -1.35
N HIS A 14 -4.19 -3.52 -1.89
CA HIS A 14 -5.12 -2.69 -1.15
C HIS A 14 -6.35 -3.51 -0.81
N VAL A 15 -6.67 -3.57 0.47
CA VAL A 15 -7.84 -4.26 1.01
C VAL A 15 -8.71 -3.24 1.73
N VAL A 16 -9.99 -3.19 1.36
CA VAL A 16 -10.97 -2.29 1.97
C VAL A 16 -12.03 -3.14 2.63
N ASN A 17 -12.20 -2.96 3.95
CA ASN A 17 -13.16 -3.72 4.76
C ASN A 17 -13.05 -5.25 4.52
N GLY A 18 -11.82 -5.78 4.48
CA GLY A 18 -11.53 -7.21 4.31
C GLY A 18 -11.66 -7.74 2.87
N LYS A 19 -11.93 -6.89 1.88
CA LYS A 19 -11.99 -7.29 0.46
C LYS A 19 -10.83 -6.68 -0.32
N THR A 20 -10.09 -7.51 -1.05
CA THR A 20 -9.07 -7.05 -1.99
C THR A 20 -9.72 -6.27 -3.12
N VAL A 21 -9.29 -5.03 -3.31
CA VAL A 21 -9.85 -4.13 -4.34
C VAL A 21 -8.83 -3.74 -5.41
N MET A 22 -7.53 -3.85 -5.11
CA MET A 22 -6.47 -3.51 -6.05
C MET A 22 -5.19 -4.28 -5.73
N VAL A 23 -4.55 -4.80 -6.79
CA VAL A 23 -3.22 -5.40 -6.75
C VAL A 23 -2.35 -4.66 -7.76
N ASN A 24 -1.36 -3.92 -7.27
CA ASN A 24 -0.37 -3.27 -8.11
C ASN A 24 0.91 -4.09 -8.12
N ASN A 25 1.40 -4.39 -9.31
CA ASN A 25 2.65 -5.09 -9.54
C ASN A 25 3.67 -4.16 -10.20
N ASN A 26 4.95 -4.45 -10.03
CA ASN A 26 6.06 -3.70 -10.62
C ASN A 26 6.05 -2.20 -10.27
N THR A 27 5.64 -1.85 -9.05
CA THR A 27 5.62 -0.45 -8.57
C THR A 27 6.97 0.23 -8.78
N GLY A 28 6.93 1.49 -9.18
CA GLY A 28 8.10 2.31 -9.49
C GLY A 28 7.72 3.67 -10.04
N THR A 29 8.68 4.59 -10.05
CA THR A 29 8.58 5.91 -10.67
C THR A 29 9.33 5.92 -11.99
N VAL A 30 8.89 6.75 -12.93
CA VAL A 30 9.62 6.98 -14.18
C VAL A 30 10.55 8.18 -13.98
N GLU A 31 11.85 7.96 -14.14
CA GLU A 31 12.89 8.99 -14.11
C GLU A 31 13.75 8.85 -15.37
N ASP A 32 13.86 9.91 -16.16
CA ASP A 32 14.61 9.92 -17.44
C ASP A 32 14.28 8.75 -18.38
N GLY A 33 12.99 8.37 -18.45
CA GLY A 33 12.51 7.25 -19.28
C GLY A 33 12.82 5.85 -18.74
N LYS A 34 13.42 5.75 -17.54
CA LYS A 34 13.69 4.49 -16.85
C LYS A 34 12.76 4.32 -15.66
N ILE A 35 12.35 3.08 -15.39
CA ILE A 35 11.56 2.76 -14.20
C ILE A 35 12.52 2.54 -13.02
N ILE A 36 12.45 3.41 -12.03
CA ILE A 36 13.11 3.27 -10.75
C ILE A 36 12.20 2.47 -9.81
N PRO A 37 12.61 1.26 -9.36
CA PRO A 37 11.78 0.42 -8.51
C PRO A 37 11.39 1.09 -7.18
N LEU A 38 10.11 1.03 -6.84
CA LEU A 38 9.63 1.46 -5.52
C LEU A 38 9.50 0.22 -4.63
N SER A 39 10.60 -0.15 -3.96
CA SER A 39 10.66 -1.29 -3.02
C SER A 39 10.60 -0.90 -1.54
N SER A 40 10.69 0.39 -1.24
CA SER A 40 10.56 0.95 0.10
C SER A 40 10.15 2.43 0.03
N GLY A 41 9.64 2.98 1.13
CA GLY A 41 9.18 4.36 1.16
C GLY A 41 8.54 4.73 2.49
N LYS A 42 7.87 5.88 2.50
CA LYS A 42 7.13 6.39 3.65
C LYS A 42 5.65 6.01 3.53
N ILE A 43 4.99 5.78 4.66
CA ILE A 43 3.53 5.73 4.73
C ILE A 43 3.04 7.15 4.95
N GLN A 44 2.04 7.58 4.17
CA GLN A 44 1.48 8.91 4.24
C GLN A 44 -0.04 8.82 4.33
N LEU A 45 -0.62 9.70 5.15
CA LEU A 45 -2.05 9.91 5.24
C LEU A 45 -2.32 11.35 4.80
N GLN A 46 -3.23 11.53 3.87
CA GLN A 46 -3.56 12.82 3.29
C GLN A 46 -5.02 13.15 3.58
N SER A 47 -5.29 14.42 3.91
CA SER A 47 -6.62 14.99 3.81
C SER A 47 -6.63 16.07 2.74
N GLU A 48 -7.72 16.13 1.95
CA GLU A 48 -7.89 17.09 0.86
C GLU A 48 -9.22 17.85 1.06
N GLY A 49 -9.16 18.96 1.80
CA GLY A 49 -10.29 19.90 1.93
C GLY A 49 -11.35 19.57 2.98
N SER A 50 -11.14 18.56 3.85
CA SER A 50 -12.03 18.23 4.98
C SER A 50 -11.27 17.55 6.12
N GLU A 51 -11.94 17.22 7.23
CA GLU A 51 -11.32 16.53 8.35
C GLU A 51 -11.13 15.02 8.07
N LEU A 52 -9.99 14.46 8.50
CA LEU A 52 -9.69 13.03 8.46
C LEU A 52 -9.50 12.52 9.89
N PHE A 53 -10.32 11.55 10.30
CA PHE A 53 -10.21 10.90 11.61
C PHE A 53 -9.64 9.50 11.46
N VAL A 54 -8.54 9.22 12.18
CA VAL A 54 -7.88 7.91 12.19
C VAL A 54 -7.85 7.38 13.62
N LYS A 55 -8.55 6.26 13.85
CA LYS A 55 -8.67 5.67 15.20
C LYS A 55 -7.45 4.83 15.58
N THR A 56 -6.91 4.05 14.63
CA THR A 56 -5.84 3.08 14.91
C THR A 56 -4.96 2.90 13.68
N ILE A 57 -3.66 2.89 13.89
CA ILE A 57 -2.65 2.55 12.88
C ILE A 57 -1.78 1.44 13.48
N GLN A 58 -1.61 0.36 12.75
CA GLN A 58 -0.72 -0.74 13.10
C GLN A 58 0.18 -1.05 11.91
N ILE A 59 1.45 -1.30 12.19
CA ILE A 59 2.44 -1.63 11.16
C ILE A 59 3.16 -2.90 11.61
N LYS A 60 3.20 -3.90 10.73
CA LYS A 60 3.90 -5.15 10.96
C LYS A 60 4.81 -5.45 9.77
N PRO A 61 6.12 -5.64 9.97
CA PRO A 61 6.99 -6.16 8.92
C PRO A 61 6.52 -7.53 8.46
N ILE A 62 6.46 -7.72 7.14
CA ILE A 62 6.08 -8.99 6.51
C ILE A 62 7.14 -9.38 5.47
N LYS A 63 7.31 -10.69 5.24
CA LYS A 63 8.22 -11.21 4.21
C LYS A 63 7.49 -11.64 2.93
N GLU A 64 6.18 -11.86 3.04
CA GLU A 64 5.31 -12.31 1.97
C GLU A 64 3.90 -11.78 2.18
N ILE A 65 3.12 -11.71 1.10
CA ILE A 65 1.71 -11.35 1.16
C ILE A 65 0.93 -12.60 1.59
N PRO A 66 0.04 -12.53 2.60
CA PRO A 66 -0.71 -13.70 3.05
C PRO A 66 -1.54 -14.32 1.91
N ALA A 67 -1.56 -15.65 1.81
CA ALA A 67 -2.23 -16.37 0.72
C ALA A 67 -3.73 -16.05 0.55
N GLY A 68 -4.44 -15.70 1.63
CA GLY A 68 -5.87 -15.33 1.56
C GLY A 68 -6.14 -13.88 1.16
N VAL A 69 -5.11 -13.09 0.89
CA VAL A 69 -5.23 -11.67 0.47
C VAL A 69 -5.12 -11.53 -1.05
N LEU A 70 -4.40 -12.42 -1.72
CA LEU A 70 -4.24 -12.45 -3.18
C LEU A 70 -5.39 -13.17 -3.88
#